data_AF-A0A1Y0EAN8-F1
#
_entry.id   AF-A0A1Y0EAN8-F1
#
_cell.length_a   1.000
_cell.length_b   1.000
_cell.length_c   1.000
_cell.angle_alpha   90.00
_cell.angle_beta   90.00
_cell.angle_gamma   90.00
#
_symmetry.space_group_name_H-M   'P 1'
#
loop_
_entity.id
_entity.type
_entity.pdbx_description
1 polymer ?
#
loop_
_entity_poly.entity_id
_entity_poly.type
_entity_poly.pdbx_seq_one_letter_code
_entity_poly.pdbx_strand_id
1 'polypeptide(L)' 'MAIDVLGFWFLIILLMIAVFAWPSWPHTRERRFYRRDNRWRYGPSLGAALGAALIILLVWLGLLVLWWPWYSPAM' A
#
# COMPACT_ATOMS: atom_id res chain seq x y z
N MET A 1 8.29 -23.80 0.01
CA MET A 1 7.20 -23.32 0.87
C MET A 1 7.47 -21.95 1.50
N ALA A 2 8.53 -21.74 2.28
CA ALA A 2 8.79 -20.40 2.88
C ALA A 2 9.15 -19.30 1.84
N ILE A 3 9.86 -19.68 0.77
CA ILE A 3 10.23 -18.78 -0.34
C ILE A 3 9.01 -18.28 -1.12
N ASP A 4 7.99 -19.12 -1.28
CA ASP A 4 6.77 -18.78 -2.03
C ASP A 4 5.95 -17.73 -1.28
N VAL A 5 5.89 -17.85 0.06
CA VAL A 5 5.22 -16.88 0.94
C VAL A 5 5.97 -15.55 0.95
N LEU A 6 7.30 -15.56 1.07
CA LEU A 6 8.11 -14.34 1.01
C LEU A 6 8.01 -13.66 -0.37
N GLY A 7 8.01 -14.45 -1.45
CA GLY A 7 7.84 -13.96 -2.82
C GLY A 7 6.47 -13.32 -3.05
N PHE A 8 5.40 -13.91 -2.50
CA PHE A 8 4.06 -13.35 -2.56
C PHE A 8 3.96 -11.98 -1.87
N TRP A 9 4.48 -11.87 -0.64
CA TRP A 9 4.50 -10.59 0.08
C TRP A 9 5.40 -9.56 -0.59
N PHE A 10 6.56 -9.97 -1.13
CA PHE A 10 7.43 -9.09 -1.90
C PHE A 10 6.71 -8.51 -3.12
N LEU A 11 6.00 -9.34 -3.88
CA LEU A 11 5.21 -8.92 -5.04
C LEU A 11 4.09 -7.95 -4.67
N ILE A 12 3.38 -8.19 -3.56
CA ILE A 12 2.35 -7.27 -3.07
C ILE A 12 2.96 -5.92 -2.72
N ILE A 13 4.05 -5.89 -1.95
CA ILE A 13 4.72 -4.64 -1.57
C ILE A 13 5.20 -3.90 -2.83
N LEU A 14 5.79 -4.62 -3.79
CA LEU A 14 6.25 -4.04 -5.05
C LEU A 14 5.10 -3.45 -5.87
N LEU A 15 3.97 -4.16 -5.96
CA LEU A 15 2.77 -3.71 -6.64
C LEU A 15 2.21 -2.44 -5.98
N MET A 16 2.20 -2.40 -4.65
CA MET A 16 1.75 -1.22 -3.92
C MET A 16 2.66 -0.02 -4.16
N ILE A 17 3.99 -0.20 -4.09
CA ILE A 17 4.94 0.85 -4.43
C ILE A 17 4.72 1.34 -5.87
N ALA A 18 4.53 0.43 -6.82
CA ALA A 18 4.28 0.78 -8.23
C ALA A 18 2.98 1.57 -8.42
N VAL A 19 1.89 1.18 -7.76
CA VAL A 19 0.60 1.89 -7.82
C VAL A 19 0.68 3.26 -7.14
N PHE A 20 1.40 3.38 -6.01
CA PHE A 20 1.59 4.67 -5.35
C PHE A 20 2.55 5.60 -6.07
N ALA A 21 3.57 5.05 -6.73
CA ALA A 21 4.50 5.81 -7.57
C ALA A 21 3.87 6.19 -8.93
N TRP A 22 2.75 5.58 -9.32
CA TRP A 22 2.06 5.83 -10.60
C TRP A 22 1.77 7.31 -10.91
N PRO A 23 1.35 8.16 -9.97
CA PRO A 23 1.12 9.58 -10.25
C PRO A 23 2.42 10.39 -10.36
N SER A 24 3.53 9.85 -9.83
CA SER A 24 4.86 10.46 -9.91
C SER A 24 5.57 10.15 -11.24
N TRP A 25 5.05 9.20 -12.02
CA TRP A 25 5.62 8.85 -13.32
C TRP A 25 5.61 10.03 -14.30
N PRO A 26 6.69 10.21 -15.09
CA PRO A 26 6.82 11.34 -15.99
C PRO A 26 5.60 11.53 -16.91
N HIS A 27 5.06 10.42 -17.42
CA HIS A 27 3.95 10.42 -18.36
C HIS A 27 2.59 10.86 -17.75
N THR A 28 2.37 10.60 -16.47
CA THR A 28 1.16 10.99 -15.72
C THR A 28 1.32 12.36 -15.06
N ARG A 29 2.54 12.68 -14.62
CA ARG A 29 2.95 13.94 -13.96
C ARG A 29 2.84 15.19 -14.86
N GLU A 30 2.89 15.01 -16.17
CA GLU A 30 2.80 16.12 -17.16
C GLU A 30 1.36 16.43 -17.61
N ARG A 31 0.37 15.62 -17.19
CA ARG A 31 -1.03 15.86 -17.54
C ARG A 31 -1.55 17.13 -16.84
N ARG A 32 -2.38 17.92 -17.56
CA ARG A 32 -2.85 19.26 -17.20
C ARG A 32 -3.31 19.44 -15.74
N PHE A 33 -3.97 18.43 -15.16
CA PHE A 33 -4.47 18.43 -13.78
C PHE A 33 -3.36 18.48 -12.71
N TYR A 34 -2.18 17.91 -12.97
CA TYR A 34 -1.04 17.86 -12.04
C TYR A 34 0.01 18.95 -12.30
N ARG A 35 -0.12 19.70 -13.41
CA ARG A 35 0.84 20.73 -13.83
C ARG A 35 0.57 22.12 -13.23
N ARG A 36 -0.66 22.38 -12.75
CA ARG A 36 -1.15 23.72 -12.42
C ARG A 36 -0.65 24.28 -11.09
N ASP A 37 -0.37 23.42 -10.10
CA ASP A 37 0.10 23.84 -8.77
C ASP A 37 1.25 22.95 -8.30
N ASN A 38 2.46 23.53 -8.21
CA ASN A 38 3.66 22.82 -7.78
C ASN A 38 3.52 22.22 -6.35
N ARG A 39 2.58 22.75 -5.55
CA ARG A 39 2.29 22.32 -4.17
C ARG A 39 1.26 21.18 -4.07
N TRP A 40 0.35 21.06 -5.03
CA TRP A 40 -0.71 20.03 -5.07
C TRP A 40 -0.41 18.88 -6.02
N ARG A 41 0.71 18.96 -6.74
CA ARG A 41 1.20 17.97 -7.71
C ARG A 41 1.28 16.53 -7.17
N TYR A 42 1.43 16.38 -5.84
CA TYR A 42 1.44 15.07 -5.15
C TYR A 42 0.32 14.90 -4.11
N GLY A 43 -0.60 15.86 -3.98
CA GLY A 43 -1.68 15.78 -2.98
C GLY A 43 -2.58 14.54 -3.18
N PRO A 44 -3.09 14.30 -4.40
CA PRO A 44 -3.91 13.12 -4.68
C PRO A 44 -3.15 11.80 -4.53
N SER A 45 -1.87 11.77 -4.89
CA SER A 45 -1.02 10.57 -4.73
C SER A 45 -0.72 10.26 -3.29
N LEU A 46 -0.49 11.30 -2.48
CA LEU A 46 -0.22 11.17 -1.06
C LEU A 46 -1.49 10.76 -0.30
N GLY A 47 -2.66 11.28 -0.69
CA GLY A 47 -3.95 10.82 -0.19
C GLY A 47 -4.24 9.35 -0.52
N ALA A 48 -3.98 8.93 -1.76
CA ALA A 48 -4.10 7.53 -2.15
C ALA A 48 -3.11 6.62 -1.40
N ALA A 49 -1.86 7.08 -1.23
CA ALA A 49 -0.83 6.38 -0.45
C ALA A 49 -1.22 6.19 1.01
N LEU A 50 -1.70 7.25 1.67
CA LEU A 50 -2.21 7.16 3.04
C LEU A 50 -3.43 6.25 3.14
N GLY A 51 -4.35 6.33 2.19
CA GLY A 51 -5.55 5.50 2.17
C GLY A 51 -5.23 4.01 2.08
N ALA A 52 -4.34 3.61 1.18
CA ALA A 52 -4.01 2.19 1.07
C ALA A 52 -2.97 1.72 2.10
N ALA A 53 -2.12 2.60 2.65
CA ALA A 53 -1.37 2.28 3.87
C ALA A 53 -2.32 1.97 5.05
N LEU A 54 -3.39 2.74 5.21
CA LEU A 54 -4.42 2.47 6.22
C LEU A 54 -5.13 1.14 5.97
N ILE A 55 -5.48 0.82 4.72
CA ILE A 55 -6.11 -0.46 4.35
C ILE A 55 -5.19 -1.63 4.69
N ILE A 56 -3.90 -1.57 4.33
CA ILE A 56 -2.92 -2.61 4.71
C ILE A 56 -2.89 -2.79 6.23
N LEU A 57 -2.80 -1.68 6.97
CA LEU A 57 -2.69 -1.71 8.42
C LEU A 57 -3.92 -2.36 9.05
N LEU A 58 -5.13 -2.03 8.56
CA LEU A 58 -6.38 -2.65 8.99
C LEU A 58 -6.44 -4.14 8.64
N VAL A 59 -5.98 -4.54 7.45
CA VAL A 59 -5.92 -5.95 7.04
C VAL A 59 -4.99 -6.73 7.96
N TRP A 60 -3.79 -6.21 8.25
CA TRP A 60 -2.85 -6.84 9.17
C TRP A 60 -3.43 -6.95 10.59
N LEU A 61 -4.11 -5.91 11.06
CA LEU A 61 -4.76 -5.92 12.36
C LEU A 61 -5.88 -6.96 12.42
N GLY A 62 -6.70 -7.06 11.36
CA GLY A 62 -7.73 -8.09 11.22
C GLY A 62 -7.16 -9.50 11.20
N LEU A 63 -6.03 -9.71 10.51
CA LEU A 63 -5.32 -10.99 10.52
C LEU A 63 -4.79 -11.34 11.91
N LEU A 64 -4.21 -10.38 12.64
CA LEU A 64 -3.77 -10.58 14.02
C LEU A 64 -4.95 -10.95 14.94
N VAL A 65 -6.08 -10.27 14.81
CA VAL A 65 -7.30 -10.55 15.59
C VAL A 65 -7.87 -11.94 15.26
N LEU A 66 -7.88 -12.33 13.98
CA LEU A 66 -8.32 -13.67 13.56
C LEU A 66 -7.34 -14.77 14.01
N TRP A 67 -6.05 -14.45 14.10
CA TRP A 67 -5.01 -15.37 14.53
C TRP A 67 -4.93 -15.50 16.06
N TRP A 68 -5.32 -14.45 16.80
CA TRP A 68 -5.31 -14.38 18.26
C TRP A 68 -5.92 -15.58 19.01
N PRO A 69 -7.10 -16.13 18.61
CA PRO A 69 -7.72 -17.26 19.29
C PRO A 69 -6.86 -18.54 19.25
N TRP A 70 -6.00 -18.65 18.24
CA TRP A 70 -5.13 -19.82 18.01
C TRP A 70 -3.76 -19.67 18.68
N TYR A 71 -3.46 -18.50 19.22
CA TYR A 71 -2.22 -18.22 19.95
C TYR A 71 -2.33 -18.47 21.45
N SER A 72 -3.55 -18.64 21.96
CA SER A 72 -3.74 -19.17 23.32
C SER A 72 -3.56 -20.69 23.24
N PRO A 73 -2.43 -21.28 23.69
CA PRO A 73 -2.50 -22.65 24.15
C PRO A 73 -3.52 -22.60 25.29
N ALA A 74 -4.69 -23.18 25.05
CA ALA A 74 -5.55 -23.55 26.17
C ALA A 74 -4.64 -24.29 27.17
N MET A 75 -4.69 -23.87 28.43
CA MET A 75 -4.18 -24.69 29.52
C MET A 75 -4.80 -26.09 29.44
#